data_AF-A0A2K9A6D4-F1
#
_entry.id   AF-A0A2K9A6D4-F1
#
_cell.length_a   1.000
_cell.length_b   1.000
_cell.length_c   1.000
_cell.angle_alpha   90.00
_cell.angle_beta   90.00
_cell.angle_gamma   90.00
#
_symmetry.space_group_name_H-M   'P 1'
#
loop_
_entity.id
_entity.type
_entity.pdbx_description
1 polymer ?
#
loop_
_entity_poly.entity_id
_entity_poly.type
_entity_poly.pdbx_seq_one_letter_code
_entity_poly.pdbx_strand_id
1 'polypeptide(L)'
;MGLQKITFEGGNVTAKIDSDLYHFLFSSDVGILKGLKSECSFTLANNTITFSDGYASIFGRLVYIENQTMIGVTPDSSKSGYVVLGVNSADDSVSLYLKEQVGGYPSLTTTNLLTTDGLYELVLCAYTKTTSSVTLTSYSRKMISNDKGRVDTLDDEIFNHYLPIRKQLTLVSAGTYRFSGTNSTELSQAILYVVINGSTVVTFPGELLFIIVGSNTAVSYRYASSDYSLSISYENGVVTLTTTNSTHKITSLFMKK
;
A
#
# COMPACT_ATOMS: atom_id res chain seq x y z
N MET A 1 -29.59 -33.39 13.72
CA MET A 1 -30.37 -32.21 14.14
C MET A 1 -30.19 -31.15 13.06
N GLY A 2 -31.26 -30.62 12.44
CA GLY A 2 -31.16 -30.01 11.11
C GLY A 2 -30.99 -28.48 11.02
N LEU A 3 -31.35 -27.73 12.07
CA LEU A 3 -31.34 -26.25 12.06
C LEU A 3 -30.98 -25.72 13.45
N GLN A 4 -30.10 -24.72 13.52
CA GLN A 4 -29.72 -24.01 14.75
C GLN A 4 -30.11 -22.53 14.65
N LYS A 5 -30.71 -21.99 15.71
CA LYS A 5 -31.11 -20.59 15.82
C LYS A 5 -29.91 -19.74 16.21
N ILE A 6 -29.56 -18.73 15.39
CA ILE A 6 -28.43 -17.82 15.66
C ILE A 6 -28.91 -16.50 16.27
N THR A 7 -29.69 -15.72 15.52
CA THR A 7 -30.16 -14.39 15.93
C THR A 7 -31.62 -14.41 16.44
N PHE A 8 -32.06 -15.54 16.98
CA PHE A 8 -33.41 -15.68 17.54
C PHE A 8 -33.34 -15.81 19.06
N GLU A 9 -34.38 -15.32 19.73
CA GLU A 9 -34.51 -15.47 21.18
C GLU A 9 -34.41 -16.93 21.63
N GLY A 10 -33.66 -17.17 22.70
CA GLY A 10 -33.39 -18.50 23.25
C GLY A 10 -32.44 -19.37 22.41
N GLY A 11 -31.82 -18.82 21.36
CA GLY A 11 -30.72 -19.47 20.64
C GLY A 11 -29.46 -19.55 21.51
N ASN A 12 -28.70 -20.64 21.38
CA ASN A 12 -27.37 -20.77 21.98
C ASN A 12 -26.35 -20.71 20.85
N VAL A 13 -25.58 -19.62 20.79
CA VAL A 13 -24.55 -19.39 19.79
C VAL A 13 -23.20 -19.52 20.45
N THR A 14 -22.37 -20.42 19.93
CA THR A 14 -21.00 -20.57 20.42
C THR A 14 -20.12 -19.48 19.82
N ALA A 15 -19.06 -19.10 20.54
CA ALA A 15 -18.07 -18.15 20.04
C ALA A 15 -17.52 -18.54 18.65
N LYS A 16 -17.45 -19.85 18.35
CA LYS A 16 -17.06 -20.36 17.05
C LYS A 16 -18.03 -19.95 15.93
N ILE A 17 -19.34 -20.16 16.13
CA ILE A 17 -20.36 -19.81 15.14
C ILE A 17 -20.41 -18.28 14.92
N ASP A 18 -20.31 -17.50 16.00
CA ASP A 18 -20.22 -16.04 15.90
C ASP A 18 -18.98 -15.62 15.12
N SER A 19 -17.81 -16.20 15.42
CA SER A 19 -16.56 -15.86 14.75
C SER A 19 -16.60 -16.18 13.26
N ASP A 20 -17.25 -17.28 12.84
CA ASP A 20 -17.38 -17.62 11.42
C ASP A 20 -18.20 -16.55 10.66
N LEU A 21 -19.30 -16.07 11.26
CA LEU A 21 -20.12 -15.00 10.68
C LEU A 21 -19.37 -13.67 10.63
N TYR A 22 -18.74 -13.27 11.74
CA TYR A 22 -17.98 -12.02 11.78
C TYR A 22 -16.80 -12.04 10.82
N HIS A 23 -16.10 -13.17 10.69
CA HIS A 23 -15.00 -13.27 9.75
C HIS A 23 -15.47 -13.04 8.31
N PHE A 24 -16.62 -13.64 7.93
CA PHE A 24 -17.23 -13.38 6.63
C PHE A 24 -17.61 -11.90 6.45
N LEU A 25 -18.23 -11.28 7.46
CA LEU A 25 -18.61 -9.87 7.42
C LEU A 25 -17.42 -8.92 7.30
N PHE A 26 -16.25 -9.31 7.81
CA PHE A 26 -15.00 -8.57 7.64
C PHE A 26 -14.20 -8.99 6.40
N SER A 27 -14.88 -9.51 5.35
CA SER A 27 -14.24 -9.94 4.09
C SER A 27 -13.11 -10.96 4.28
N SER A 28 -13.19 -11.78 5.32
CA SER A 28 -12.16 -12.75 5.70
C SER A 28 -10.78 -12.13 6.05
N ASP A 29 -10.75 -10.85 6.40
CA ASP A 29 -9.53 -10.20 6.87
C ASP A 29 -9.31 -10.36 8.38
N VAL A 30 -8.07 -10.09 8.80
CA VAL A 30 -7.64 -10.08 10.20
C VAL A 30 -6.82 -8.82 10.49
N GLY A 31 -7.08 -8.16 11.61
CA GLY A 31 -6.42 -6.90 11.95
C GLY A 31 -7.24 -5.99 12.86
N ILE A 32 -6.76 -4.76 13.00
CA ILE A 32 -7.42 -3.69 13.75
C ILE A 32 -8.50 -3.06 12.87
N LEU A 33 -9.71 -2.85 13.40
CA LEU A 33 -10.80 -2.22 12.66
C LEU A 33 -10.52 -0.73 12.47
N LYS A 34 -10.33 -0.31 11.23
CA LYS A 34 -10.03 1.08 10.85
C LYS A 34 -11.28 1.95 10.90
N GLY A 35 -11.15 3.19 11.35
CA GLY A 35 -12.24 4.16 11.46
C GLY A 35 -13.17 3.94 12.66
N LEU A 36 -12.84 2.99 13.55
CA LEU A 36 -13.56 2.77 14.80
C LEU A 36 -12.69 3.14 16.00
N LYS A 37 -13.24 3.99 16.89
CA LYS A 37 -12.56 4.49 18.08
C LYS A 37 -11.20 5.12 17.73
N SER A 38 -10.17 4.85 18.51
CA SER A 38 -8.80 5.35 18.29
C SER A 38 -7.92 4.34 17.55
N GLU A 39 -8.50 3.31 16.93
CA GLU A 39 -7.78 2.31 16.11
C GLU A 39 -6.59 1.67 16.83
N CYS A 40 -6.73 1.43 18.15
CA CYS A 40 -5.67 0.93 19.01
C CYS A 40 -4.36 1.73 18.83
N SER A 41 -4.45 3.05 18.66
CA SER A 41 -3.28 3.94 18.58
C SER A 41 -2.43 3.79 19.83
N PHE A 42 -1.14 4.08 19.72
CA PHE A 42 -0.20 3.84 20.82
C PHE A 42 0.82 4.96 20.96
N THR A 43 1.26 5.15 22.19
CA THR A 43 2.33 6.09 22.55
C THR A 43 3.34 5.38 23.45
N LEU A 44 4.58 5.84 23.45
CA LEU A 44 5.63 5.37 24.34
C LEU A 44 6.04 6.49 25.29
N ALA A 45 6.00 6.22 26.59
CA ALA A 45 6.53 7.10 27.62
C ALA A 45 7.16 6.25 28.73
N ASN A 46 8.36 6.62 29.20
CA ASN A 46 9.06 5.92 30.29
C ASN A 46 9.14 4.40 30.08
N ASN A 47 9.51 3.97 28.86
CA ASN A 47 9.57 2.56 28.45
C ASN A 47 8.25 1.77 28.58
N THR A 48 7.12 2.47 28.78
CA THR A 48 5.78 1.91 28.82
C THR A 48 5.03 2.31 27.57
N ILE A 49 4.48 1.32 26.87
CA ILE A 49 3.64 1.52 25.70
C ILE A 49 2.19 1.55 26.18
N THR A 50 1.49 2.63 25.88
CA THR A 50 0.08 2.83 26.23
C THR A 50 -0.75 2.82 24.96
N PHE A 51 -1.80 2.01 24.94
CA PHE A 51 -2.78 1.92 23.85
C PHE A 51 -4.02 2.73 24.17
N SER A 52 -4.55 3.41 23.16
CA SER A 52 -5.90 3.98 23.13
C SER A 52 -6.92 2.91 22.75
N ASP A 53 -8.19 3.24 22.92
CA ASP A 53 -9.28 2.29 22.65
C ASP A 53 -9.40 1.89 21.18
N GLY A 54 -9.84 0.65 20.94
CA GLY A 54 -10.09 0.16 19.60
C GLY A 54 -10.48 -1.31 19.57
N TYR A 55 -10.83 -1.78 18.38
CA TYR A 55 -11.24 -3.16 18.15
C TYR A 55 -10.26 -3.86 17.21
N ALA A 56 -9.94 -5.10 17.52
CA ALA A 56 -9.25 -6.02 16.63
C ALA A 56 -10.16 -7.21 16.31
N SER A 57 -10.12 -7.69 15.08
CA SER A 57 -10.79 -8.90 14.64
C SER A 57 -9.76 -9.91 14.15
N ILE A 58 -9.73 -11.09 14.76
CA ILE A 58 -8.84 -12.18 14.40
C ILE A 58 -9.71 -13.40 14.09
N PHE A 59 -9.82 -13.73 12.80
CA PHE A 59 -10.74 -14.77 12.31
C PHE A 59 -12.17 -14.60 12.86
N GLY A 60 -12.65 -13.36 12.92
CA GLY A 60 -13.97 -12.99 13.44
C GLY A 60 -14.11 -13.02 14.96
N ARG A 61 -13.06 -13.40 15.71
CA ARG A 61 -13.00 -13.18 17.16
C ARG A 61 -12.71 -11.69 17.40
N LEU A 62 -13.71 -10.99 17.91
CA LEU A 62 -13.62 -9.56 18.24
C LEU A 62 -12.98 -9.37 19.61
N VAL A 63 -11.96 -8.53 19.66
CA VAL A 63 -11.27 -8.13 20.88
C VAL A 63 -11.34 -6.62 21.00
N TYR A 64 -11.86 -6.14 22.12
CA TYR A 64 -11.81 -4.72 22.48
C TYR A 64 -10.55 -4.47 23.32
N ILE A 65 -9.72 -3.53 22.86
CA ILE A 65 -8.62 -3.00 23.65
C ILE A 65 -9.13 -1.73 24.31
N GLU A 66 -9.08 -1.71 25.64
CA GLU A 66 -9.56 -0.58 26.42
C GLU A 66 -8.57 0.58 26.37
N ASN A 67 -9.09 1.80 26.49
CA ASN A 67 -8.25 2.98 26.61
C ASN A 67 -7.34 2.88 27.84
N GLN A 68 -6.08 3.26 27.69
CA GLN A 68 -5.04 3.16 28.72
C GLN A 68 -4.61 1.72 29.05
N THR A 69 -4.79 0.77 28.13
CA THR A 69 -4.12 -0.53 28.22
C THR A 69 -2.61 -0.32 28.11
N MET A 70 -1.84 -0.79 29.09
CA MET A 70 -0.39 -0.52 29.20
C MET A 70 0.43 -1.79 29.19
N ILE A 71 1.62 -1.73 28.58
CA ILE A 71 2.64 -2.78 28.68
C ILE A 71 4.03 -2.16 28.83
N GLY A 72 4.74 -2.56 29.88
CA GLY A 72 6.09 -2.09 30.19
C GLY A 72 7.14 -2.93 29.45
N VAL A 73 8.08 -2.28 28.78
CA VAL A 73 9.23 -2.91 28.12
C VAL A 73 10.47 -2.66 28.97
N THR A 74 11.13 -3.71 29.44
CA THR A 74 12.36 -3.58 30.23
C THR A 74 13.56 -3.37 29.31
N PRO A 75 14.29 -2.23 29.40
CA PRO A 75 15.49 -1.97 28.61
C PRO A 75 16.69 -2.71 29.21
N ASP A 76 16.82 -4.00 28.95
CA ASP A 76 17.86 -4.86 29.53
C ASP A 76 18.96 -5.27 28.53
N SER A 77 18.71 -5.09 27.23
CA SER A 77 19.52 -5.65 26.16
C SER A 77 19.17 -5.02 24.81
N SER A 78 20.03 -5.23 23.81
CA SER A 78 19.75 -4.83 22.43
C SER A 78 18.88 -5.89 21.73
N LYS A 79 17.58 -5.61 21.58
CA LYS A 79 16.60 -6.52 20.96
C LYS A 79 15.58 -5.73 20.13
N SER A 80 15.01 -6.40 19.14
CA SER A 80 13.80 -5.94 18.46
C SER A 80 12.62 -6.76 18.94
N GLY A 81 11.47 -6.12 19.11
CA GLY A 81 10.30 -6.76 19.67
C GLY A 81 8.98 -6.23 19.15
N TYR A 82 7.95 -7.02 19.39
CA TYR A 82 6.55 -6.68 19.13
C TYR A 82 5.78 -6.64 20.43
N VAL A 83 4.80 -5.75 20.50
CA VAL A 83 3.65 -5.94 21.38
C VAL A 83 2.62 -6.73 20.60
N VAL A 84 2.26 -7.90 21.14
CA VAL A 84 1.42 -8.89 20.47
C VAL A 84 0.12 -9.05 21.24
N LEU A 85 -0.99 -8.98 20.50
CA LEU A 85 -2.29 -9.47 20.93
C LEU A 85 -2.40 -10.95 20.52
N GLY A 86 -2.31 -11.85 21.48
CA GLY A 86 -2.48 -13.29 21.28
C GLY A 86 -3.94 -13.68 21.54
N VAL A 87 -4.56 -14.32 20.56
CA VAL A 87 -5.88 -14.95 20.69
C VAL A 87 -5.71 -16.45 20.59
N ASN A 88 -6.04 -17.17 21.67
CA ASN A 88 -5.93 -18.62 21.74
C ASN A 88 -7.32 -19.25 21.81
N SER A 89 -7.70 -19.99 20.78
CA SER A 89 -9.00 -20.68 20.74
C SER A 89 -9.00 -22.02 21.45
N ALA A 90 -7.82 -22.58 21.80
CA ALA A 90 -7.74 -23.85 22.51
C ALA A 90 -8.15 -23.73 23.99
N ASP A 91 -7.98 -22.55 24.58
CA ASP A 91 -8.34 -22.23 25.97
C ASP A 91 -9.27 -21.01 26.09
N ASP A 92 -9.79 -20.52 24.95
CA ASP A 92 -10.64 -19.33 24.84
C ASP A 92 -10.11 -18.09 25.58
N SER A 93 -8.80 -17.85 25.48
CA SER A 93 -8.13 -16.72 26.12
C SER A 93 -7.62 -15.67 25.13
N VAL A 94 -7.49 -14.44 25.65
CA VAL A 94 -6.87 -13.31 24.96
C VAL A 94 -5.81 -12.72 25.88
N SER A 95 -4.62 -12.46 25.35
CA SER A 95 -3.51 -11.92 26.13
C SER A 95 -2.74 -10.85 25.35
N LEU A 96 -2.18 -9.90 26.09
CA LEU A 96 -1.26 -8.89 25.57
C LEU A 96 0.13 -9.17 26.15
N TYR A 97 1.13 -9.39 25.30
CA TYR A 97 2.49 -9.71 25.76
C TYR A 97 3.56 -9.18 24.80
N LEU A 98 4.80 -9.20 25.30
CA LEU A 98 5.98 -8.84 24.53
C LEU A 98 6.59 -10.08 23.89
N LYS A 99 6.95 -9.96 22.61
CA LYS A 99 7.74 -10.97 21.90
C LYS A 99 9.00 -10.31 21.40
N GLU A 100 10.16 -10.82 21.80
CA GLU A 100 11.46 -10.17 21.52
C GLU A 100 12.48 -11.17 20.99
N GLN A 101 13.40 -10.70 20.14
CA GLN A 101 14.52 -11.48 19.63
C GLN A 101 15.78 -10.62 19.43
N VAL A 102 16.95 -11.26 19.51
CA VAL A 102 18.25 -10.66 19.16
C VAL A 102 18.48 -10.76 17.66
N GLY A 103 18.98 -9.69 17.03
CA GLY A 103 19.36 -9.70 15.62
C GLY A 103 18.20 -9.57 14.62
N GLY A 104 16.99 -9.27 15.10
CA GLY A 104 15.82 -9.07 14.25
C GLY A 104 14.51 -9.19 15.01
N TYR A 105 13.40 -9.10 14.28
CA TYR A 105 12.08 -9.30 14.85
C TYR A 105 11.73 -10.79 14.97
N PRO A 106 11.03 -11.20 16.05
CA PRO A 106 10.64 -12.59 16.24
C PRO A 106 9.60 -13.04 15.21
N SER A 107 9.57 -14.36 14.94
CA SER A 107 8.50 -14.97 14.15
C SER A 107 7.17 -14.96 14.92
N LEU A 108 6.06 -14.90 14.18
CA LEU A 108 4.71 -14.89 14.73
C LEU A 108 4.02 -16.24 14.51
N THR A 109 3.25 -16.67 15.51
CA THR A 109 2.35 -17.81 15.39
C THR A 109 1.06 -17.36 14.71
N THR A 110 0.70 -17.97 13.59
CA THR A 110 -0.42 -17.53 12.74
C THR A 110 -1.35 -18.70 12.39
N THR A 111 -1.83 -19.41 13.42
CA THR A 111 -2.76 -20.53 13.22
C THR A 111 -4.09 -20.01 12.65
N ASN A 112 -4.63 -20.71 11.65
CA ASN A 112 -5.96 -20.42 11.13
C ASN A 112 -7.02 -20.90 12.13
N LEU A 113 -7.54 -19.97 12.92
CA LEU A 113 -8.54 -20.26 13.97
C LEU A 113 -9.92 -20.62 13.41
N LEU A 114 -10.13 -20.55 12.09
CA LEU A 114 -11.36 -21.06 11.48
C LEU A 114 -11.37 -22.58 11.39
N THR A 115 -10.22 -23.18 11.11
CA THR A 115 -10.11 -24.60 10.77
C THR A 115 -9.55 -25.43 11.91
N THR A 116 -8.79 -24.83 12.82
CA THR A 116 -8.06 -25.56 13.85
C THR A 116 -7.87 -24.69 15.08
N ASP A 117 -8.01 -25.30 16.26
CA ASP A 117 -7.75 -24.58 17.50
C ASP A 117 -6.26 -24.30 17.71
N GLY A 118 -5.96 -23.11 18.23
CA GLY A 118 -4.59 -22.70 18.54
C GLY A 118 -4.45 -21.20 18.75
N LEU A 119 -3.21 -20.71 18.60
CA LEU A 119 -2.84 -19.32 18.84
C LEU A 119 -2.67 -18.55 17.52
N TYR A 120 -3.28 -17.37 17.44
CA TYR A 120 -2.93 -16.37 16.46
C TYR A 120 -2.38 -15.13 17.15
N GLU A 121 -1.25 -14.63 16.63
CA GLU A 121 -0.55 -13.46 17.12
C GLU A 121 -0.73 -12.28 16.17
N LEU A 122 -1.46 -11.26 16.63
CA LEU A 122 -1.58 -9.98 15.94
C LEU A 122 -0.60 -8.97 16.53
N VAL A 123 0.27 -8.40 15.71
CA VAL A 123 1.18 -7.34 16.14
C VAL A 123 0.43 -6.01 16.21
N LEU A 124 0.47 -5.38 17.38
CA LEU A 124 -0.10 -4.05 17.58
C LEU A 124 0.93 -2.95 17.35
N CYS A 125 2.18 -3.15 17.77
CA CYS A 125 3.28 -2.23 17.47
C CYS A 125 4.63 -2.95 17.53
N ALA A 126 5.63 -2.32 16.92
CA ALA A 126 7.01 -2.78 16.93
C ALA A 126 7.89 -1.76 17.66
N TYR A 127 8.92 -2.26 18.32
CA TYR A 127 9.91 -1.43 19.00
C TYR A 127 11.30 -2.07 18.90
N THR A 128 12.30 -1.24 19.11
CA THR A 128 13.66 -1.68 19.46
C THR A 128 13.97 -1.22 20.87
N LYS A 129 14.82 -1.97 21.55
CA LYS A 129 15.33 -1.58 22.86
C LYS A 129 16.83 -1.74 22.94
N THR A 130 17.41 -0.98 23.84
CA THR A 130 18.79 -1.07 24.31
C THR A 130 18.79 -1.34 25.82
N THR A 131 19.96 -1.31 26.45
CA THR A 131 20.11 -1.42 27.91
C THR A 131 19.60 -0.19 28.69
N SER A 132 19.20 0.88 28.01
CA SER A 132 18.77 2.13 28.67
C SER A 132 17.53 2.78 28.08
N SER A 133 17.08 2.36 26.90
CA SER A 133 15.98 3.00 26.20
C SER A 133 15.18 2.03 25.34
N VAL A 134 13.92 2.39 25.11
CA VAL A 134 13.00 1.75 24.17
C VAL A 134 12.62 2.79 23.13
N THR A 135 12.49 2.38 21.87
CA THR A 135 12.09 3.25 20.76
C THR A 135 11.05 2.54 19.91
N LEU A 136 9.95 3.22 19.58
CA LEU A 136 8.95 2.69 18.65
C LEU A 136 9.51 2.68 17.23
N THR A 137 9.27 1.60 16.51
CA THR A 137 9.68 1.46 15.10
C THR A 137 8.48 1.63 14.19
N SER A 138 8.70 2.20 13.00
CA SER A 138 7.69 2.21 11.95
C SER A 138 7.34 0.78 11.55
N TYR A 139 6.09 0.38 11.81
CA TYR A 139 5.56 -0.94 11.49
C TYR A 139 4.18 -0.79 10.86
N SER A 140 3.99 -1.44 9.71
CA SER A 140 2.70 -1.46 9.03
C SER A 140 1.76 -2.43 9.73
N ARG A 141 0.90 -1.90 10.59
CA ARG A 141 -0.14 -2.67 11.28
C ARG A 141 -1.14 -3.24 10.26
N LYS A 142 -1.65 -4.43 10.55
CA LYS A 142 -2.78 -4.99 9.78
C LYS A 142 -4.05 -4.26 10.17
N MET A 143 -4.64 -3.56 9.21
CA MET A 143 -5.87 -2.80 9.39
C MET A 143 -6.95 -3.39 8.50
N ILE A 144 -8.15 -3.60 9.05
CA ILE A 144 -9.35 -3.97 8.30
C ILE A 144 -10.07 -2.67 7.98
N SER A 145 -10.14 -2.34 6.69
CA SER A 145 -10.88 -1.16 6.22
C SER A 145 -12.35 -1.52 5.99
N ASN A 146 -13.25 -0.58 6.24
CA ASN A 146 -14.65 -0.74 5.85
C ASN A 146 -14.80 -0.71 4.32
N ASP A 147 -15.88 -1.29 3.82
CA ASP A 147 -16.10 -1.44 2.38
C ASP A 147 -16.16 -0.10 1.64
N LYS A 148 -16.79 0.91 2.25
CA LYS A 148 -16.82 2.26 1.68
C LYS A 148 -15.41 2.82 1.49
N GLY A 149 -14.54 2.72 2.50
CA GLY A 149 -13.16 3.19 2.42
C GLY A 149 -12.33 2.43 1.40
N ARG A 150 -12.61 1.14 1.20
CA ARG A 150 -11.98 0.34 0.12
C ARG A 150 -12.43 0.84 -1.25
N VAL A 151 -13.72 1.09 -1.44
CA VAL A 151 -14.27 1.65 -2.69
C VAL A 151 -13.69 3.04 -2.95
N ASP A 152 -13.71 3.93 -1.95
CA ASP A 152 -13.18 5.29 -2.08
C ASP A 152 -11.67 5.25 -2.45
N THR A 153 -10.90 4.32 -1.87
CA THR A 153 -9.47 4.13 -2.23
C THR A 153 -9.30 3.66 -3.67
N LEU A 154 -10.15 2.73 -4.14
CA LEU A 154 -10.12 2.26 -5.52
C LEU A 154 -10.55 3.35 -6.50
N ASP A 155 -11.55 4.16 -6.15
CA ASP A 155 -11.98 5.30 -6.95
C ASP A 155 -10.85 6.33 -7.08
N ASP A 156 -10.14 6.63 -5.98
CA ASP A 156 -8.96 7.49 -5.99
C ASP A 156 -7.83 6.88 -6.83
N GLU A 157 -7.59 5.58 -6.73
CA GLU A 157 -6.56 4.89 -7.53
C GLU A 157 -6.88 4.94 -9.02
N ILE A 158 -8.14 4.65 -9.40
CA ILE A 158 -8.63 4.74 -10.77
C ILE A 158 -8.50 6.17 -11.27
N PHE A 159 -8.95 7.16 -10.51
CA PHE A 159 -8.84 8.57 -10.89
C PHE A 159 -7.39 8.97 -11.11
N ASN A 160 -6.51 8.66 -10.16
CA ASN A 160 -5.08 8.96 -10.23
C ASN A 160 -4.38 8.23 -11.40
N HIS A 161 -4.82 7.02 -11.75
CA HIS A 161 -4.29 6.26 -12.88
C HIS A 161 -4.48 6.99 -14.22
N TYR A 162 -5.59 7.72 -14.38
CA TYR A 162 -5.93 8.45 -15.60
C TYR A 162 -5.48 9.91 -15.62
N LEU A 163 -4.89 10.41 -14.52
CA LEU A 163 -4.33 11.76 -14.48
C LEU A 163 -3.06 11.85 -15.34
N PRO A 164 -2.85 12.96 -16.09
CA PRO A 164 -1.62 13.17 -16.83
C PRO A 164 -0.42 13.30 -15.89
N ILE A 165 0.62 12.49 -16.13
CA ILE A 165 1.89 12.54 -15.39
C ILE A 165 2.90 13.30 -16.23
N ARG A 166 3.41 14.41 -15.68
CA ARG A 166 4.52 15.15 -16.28
C ARG A 166 5.82 14.37 -16.11
N LYS A 167 6.55 14.10 -17.18
CA LYS A 167 7.87 13.49 -17.13
C LYS A 167 8.96 14.55 -17.04
N GLN A 168 9.98 14.28 -16.22
CA GLN A 168 11.17 15.10 -16.11
C GLN A 168 12.05 14.87 -17.34
N LEU A 169 12.34 15.94 -18.10
CA LEU A 169 13.14 15.86 -19.31
C LEU A 169 14.58 16.31 -19.03
N THR A 170 15.53 15.53 -19.54
CA THR A 170 16.97 15.86 -19.56
C THR A 170 17.36 16.23 -20.98
N LEU A 171 17.92 17.42 -21.17
CA LEU A 171 18.51 17.83 -22.45
C LEU A 171 19.78 17.02 -22.71
N VAL A 172 19.89 16.37 -23.87
CA VAL A 172 21.08 15.62 -24.29
C VAL A 172 21.92 16.44 -25.27
N SER A 173 21.24 17.01 -26.26
CA SER A 173 21.82 17.89 -27.28
C SER A 173 20.72 18.82 -27.82
N ALA A 174 21.08 19.83 -28.60
CA ALA A 174 20.10 20.75 -29.18
C ALA A 174 19.01 19.99 -29.97
N GLY A 175 17.75 20.16 -29.59
CA GLY A 175 16.61 19.43 -30.15
C GLY A 175 16.39 18.00 -29.65
N THR A 176 17.28 17.46 -28.79
CA THR A 176 17.18 16.08 -28.27
C THR A 176 17.04 16.05 -26.75
N TYR A 177 15.96 15.43 -26.29
CA TYR A 177 15.62 15.30 -24.87
C TYR A 177 15.36 13.84 -24.50
N ARG A 178 15.58 13.50 -23.24
CA ARG A 178 15.33 12.16 -22.70
C ARG A 178 14.54 12.20 -21.41
N PHE A 179 13.75 11.16 -21.16
CA PHE A 179 13.29 10.82 -19.82
C PHE A 179 13.48 9.32 -19.56
N SER A 180 13.61 8.96 -18.29
CA SER A 180 13.80 7.60 -17.83
C SER A 180 12.72 7.19 -16.82
N GLY A 181 12.74 5.93 -16.38
CA GLY A 181 11.78 5.43 -15.40
C GLY A 181 10.41 5.19 -16.01
N THR A 182 10.39 4.52 -17.16
CA THR A 182 9.19 4.02 -17.82
C THR A 182 9.48 2.61 -18.34
N ASN A 183 8.44 1.85 -18.68
CA ASN A 183 8.58 0.56 -19.34
C ASN A 183 7.69 0.48 -20.59
N SER A 184 7.85 -0.58 -21.38
CA SER A 184 7.10 -0.76 -22.62
C SER A 184 5.60 -0.87 -22.40
N THR A 185 5.15 -1.46 -21.29
CA THR A 185 3.73 -1.61 -20.94
C THR A 185 3.10 -0.25 -20.59
N GLU A 186 3.81 0.59 -19.84
CA GLU A 186 3.37 1.94 -19.53
C GLU A 186 3.31 2.83 -20.77
N LEU A 187 4.24 2.66 -21.71
CA LEU A 187 4.27 3.42 -22.94
C LEU A 187 3.20 2.97 -23.92
N SER A 188 2.96 1.66 -24.08
CA SER A 188 1.94 1.13 -24.99
C SER A 188 0.53 1.58 -24.60
N GLN A 189 0.26 1.65 -23.30
CA GLN A 189 -1.03 2.08 -22.76
C GLN A 189 -1.20 3.60 -22.70
N ALA A 190 -0.17 4.39 -22.99
CA ALA A 190 -0.21 5.84 -22.83
C ALA A 190 -0.41 6.59 -24.15
N ILE A 191 -1.08 7.74 -24.06
CA ILE A 191 -1.01 8.83 -25.02
C ILE A 191 0.04 9.83 -24.52
N LEU A 192 0.99 10.17 -25.39
CA LEU A 192 2.04 11.15 -25.10
C LEU A 192 1.64 12.52 -25.63
N TYR A 193 1.85 13.55 -24.81
CA TYR A 193 1.69 14.96 -25.18
C TYR A 193 3.03 15.64 -25.05
N VAL A 194 3.62 16.00 -26.18
CA VAL A 194 4.94 16.65 -26.25
C VAL A 194 4.72 18.11 -26.60
N VAL A 195 5.13 19.02 -25.72
CA VAL A 195 5.01 20.46 -25.92
C VAL A 195 6.34 20.99 -26.44
N ILE A 196 6.31 21.60 -27.61
CA ILE A 196 7.44 22.18 -28.31
C ILE A 196 7.31 23.71 -28.29
N ASN A 197 8.39 24.38 -27.90
CA ASN A 197 8.50 25.84 -27.76
C ASN A 197 7.37 26.48 -26.91
N GLY A 198 6.77 25.71 -26.00
CA GLY A 198 5.69 26.17 -25.11
C GLY A 198 4.32 26.33 -25.78
N SER A 199 4.19 26.17 -27.10
CA SER A 199 2.93 26.43 -27.83
C SER A 199 2.44 25.26 -28.68
N THR A 200 3.34 24.49 -29.29
CA THR A 200 2.96 23.41 -30.20
C THR A 200 2.84 22.12 -29.43
N VAL A 201 1.67 21.50 -29.44
CA VAL A 201 1.43 20.20 -28.80
C VAL A 201 1.41 19.12 -29.87
N VAL A 202 2.28 18.13 -29.72
CA VAL A 202 2.32 16.93 -30.56
C VAL A 202 1.78 15.78 -29.72
N THR A 203 0.72 15.14 -30.22
CA THR A 203 0.04 14.04 -29.52
C THR A 203 0.09 12.78 -30.34
N PHE A 204 0.46 11.66 -29.71
CA PHE A 204 0.50 10.35 -30.36
C PHE A 204 0.32 9.22 -29.35
N PRO A 205 -0.26 8.08 -29.76
CA PRO A 205 -0.30 6.88 -28.94
C PRO A 205 1.11 6.29 -28.82
N GLY A 206 1.52 5.94 -27.60
CA GLY A 206 2.82 5.34 -27.34
C GLY A 206 2.97 3.94 -27.92
N GLU A 207 1.86 3.23 -28.15
CA GLU A 207 1.82 1.97 -28.90
C GLU A 207 2.52 2.06 -30.27
N LEU A 208 2.51 3.23 -30.92
CA LEU A 208 3.21 3.44 -32.20
C LEU A 208 4.71 3.13 -32.15
N LEU A 209 5.34 3.23 -30.96
CA LEU A 209 6.74 2.85 -30.78
C LEU A 209 6.96 1.36 -31.00
N PHE A 210 5.99 0.51 -30.67
CA PHE A 210 6.17 -0.94 -30.60
C PHE A 210 5.60 -1.70 -31.79
N ILE A 211 4.91 -1.01 -32.70
CA ILE A 211 4.43 -1.60 -33.96
C ILE A 211 5.60 -1.94 -34.89
N ILE A 212 6.65 -1.12 -34.89
CA ILE A 212 7.82 -1.27 -35.77
C ILE A 212 8.99 -1.86 -34.98
N VAL A 213 9.71 -2.79 -35.60
CA VAL A 213 10.92 -3.40 -35.04
C VAL A 213 11.94 -2.29 -34.71
N GLY A 214 12.43 -2.29 -33.47
CA GLY A 214 13.39 -1.30 -32.98
C GLY A 214 12.81 -0.22 -32.06
N SER A 215 11.57 -0.36 -31.60
CA SER A 215 10.96 0.50 -30.56
C SER A 215 11.05 2.00 -30.87
N ASN A 216 10.73 2.38 -32.12
CA ASN A 216 10.87 3.76 -32.60
C ASN A 216 9.69 4.17 -33.49
N THR A 217 9.44 5.47 -33.54
CA THR A 217 8.42 6.07 -34.40
C THR A 217 8.78 7.53 -34.71
N ALA A 218 8.08 8.14 -35.66
CA ALA A 218 8.22 9.56 -35.96
C ALA A 218 6.85 10.18 -36.23
N VAL A 219 6.64 11.39 -35.72
CA VAL A 219 5.38 12.11 -35.84
C VAL A 219 5.64 13.50 -36.41
N SER A 220 4.93 13.84 -37.48
CA SER A 220 5.02 15.17 -38.09
C SER A 220 4.29 16.21 -37.27
N TYR A 221 4.83 17.43 -37.19
CA TYR A 221 4.19 18.57 -36.57
C TYR A 221 4.49 19.86 -37.33
N ARG A 222 3.59 20.83 -37.25
CA ARG A 222 3.74 22.13 -37.91
C ARG A 222 4.13 23.20 -36.90
N TYR A 223 5.14 24.00 -37.24
CA TYR A 223 5.59 25.14 -36.44
C TYR A 223 5.93 26.30 -37.38
N ALA A 224 5.45 27.50 -37.07
CA ALA A 224 5.71 28.71 -37.88
C ALA A 224 5.51 28.51 -39.41
N SER A 225 4.42 27.83 -39.81
CA SER A 225 4.06 27.53 -41.20
C SER A 225 4.98 26.59 -41.96
N SER A 226 5.88 25.88 -41.29
CA SER A 226 6.68 24.79 -41.86
C SER A 226 6.42 23.47 -41.14
N ASP A 227 6.55 22.37 -41.87
CA ASP A 227 6.36 21.02 -41.34
C ASP A 227 7.71 20.44 -40.90
N TYR A 228 7.71 19.84 -39.72
CA TYR A 228 8.86 19.24 -39.04
C TYR A 228 8.48 17.83 -38.56
N SER A 229 9.45 17.07 -38.07
CA SER A 229 9.20 15.75 -37.48
C SER A 229 9.83 15.64 -36.09
N LEU A 230 9.16 14.91 -35.23
CA LEU A 230 9.63 14.48 -33.92
C LEU A 230 9.88 12.98 -34.01
N SER A 231 11.15 12.57 -33.94
CA SER A 231 11.54 11.18 -33.83
C SER A 231 11.54 10.75 -32.36
N ILE A 232 11.00 9.58 -32.08
CA ILE A 232 10.91 9.02 -30.74
C ILE A 232 11.49 7.61 -30.76
N SER A 233 12.33 7.28 -29.80
CA SER A 233 12.84 5.92 -29.59
C SER A 233 12.80 5.53 -28.12
N TYR A 234 12.61 4.24 -27.87
CA TYR A 234 12.62 3.65 -26.55
C TYR A 234 13.65 2.53 -26.47
N GLU A 235 14.51 2.59 -25.44
CA GLU A 235 15.50 1.56 -25.18
C GLU A 235 15.77 1.49 -23.66
N ASN A 236 15.73 0.29 -23.08
CA ASN A 236 16.14 0.02 -21.70
C ASN A 236 15.56 0.99 -20.64
N GLY A 237 14.27 1.30 -20.75
CA GLY A 237 13.58 2.20 -19.81
C GLY A 237 13.81 3.70 -20.05
N VAL A 238 14.45 4.06 -21.16
CA VAL A 238 14.76 5.43 -21.57
C VAL A 238 14.04 5.76 -22.87
N VAL A 239 13.34 6.88 -22.90
CA VAL A 239 12.73 7.44 -24.12
C VAL A 239 13.56 8.62 -24.58
N THR A 240 13.95 8.62 -25.86
CA THR A 240 14.63 9.74 -26.52
C THR A 240 13.69 10.40 -27.52
N LEU A 241 13.62 11.72 -27.47
CA LEU A 241 12.80 12.58 -28.32
C LEU A 241 13.72 13.53 -29.07
N THR A 242 13.68 13.51 -30.40
CA THR A 242 14.55 14.31 -31.25
C THR A 242 13.73 15.10 -32.25
N THR A 243 13.78 16.43 -32.18
CA THR A 243 13.20 17.30 -33.20
C THR A 243 14.14 17.39 -34.41
N THR A 244 13.58 17.37 -35.63
CA THR A 244 14.40 17.54 -36.84
C THR A 244 15.08 18.91 -36.94
N ASN A 245 14.57 19.91 -36.22
CA ASN A 245 15.19 21.23 -36.08
C ASN A 245 15.76 21.39 -34.66
N SER A 246 17.08 21.62 -34.56
CA SER A 246 17.80 21.74 -33.28
C SER A 246 17.44 23.00 -32.47
N THR A 247 16.80 23.98 -33.09
CA THR A 247 16.31 25.20 -32.41
C THR A 247 15.00 24.97 -31.66
N HIS A 248 14.27 23.89 -31.95
CA HIS A 248 13.02 23.57 -31.29
C HIS A 248 13.28 22.94 -29.91
N LYS A 249 12.65 23.49 -28.88
CA LYS A 249 12.83 23.04 -27.49
C LYS A 249 11.62 22.26 -27.04
N ILE A 250 11.82 21.05 -26.52
CA ILE A 250 10.75 20.30 -25.86
C ILE A 250 10.63 20.86 -24.44
N THR A 251 9.58 21.63 -24.18
CA THR A 251 9.39 22.36 -22.92
C THR A 251 8.73 21.50 -21.85
N SER A 252 7.90 20.55 -22.26
CA SER A 252 7.26 19.61 -21.34
C SER A 252 6.78 18.37 -22.07
N LEU A 253 6.71 17.26 -21.35
CA LEU A 253 6.09 16.02 -21.80
C LEU A 253 5.14 15.52 -20.73
N PHE A 254 3.95 15.11 -21.15
CA PHE A 254 2.96 14.45 -20.30
C PHE A 254 2.65 13.08 -20.88
N MET A 255 2.53 12.08 -20.01
CA MET A 255 1.97 10.77 -20.33
C MET A 255 0.61 10.65 -19.66
N LYS A 256 -0.39 10.24 -20.43
CA LYS A 256 -1.74 9.97 -19.93
C LYS A 256 -2.14 8.56 -20.35
N LYS A 257 -2.62 7.74 -19.41
CA LYS A 257 -3.19 6.41 -19.70
C LYS A 257 -4.66 6.51 -20.08
#